data_AF-U4UT38-F1
#
_entry.id   AF-U4UT38-F1
#
_cell.length_a   1.000
_cell.length_b   1.000
_cell.length_c   1.000
_cell.angle_alpha   90.00
_cell.angle_beta   90.00
_cell.angle_gamma   90.00
#
_symmetry.space_group_name_H-M   'P 1'
#
loop_
_entity.id
_entity.type
_entity.pdbx_description
1 polymer ?
#
loop_
_entity_poly.entity_id
_entity_poly.type
_entity_poly.pdbx_seq_one_letter_code
_entity_poly.pdbx_strand_id
1 'polypeptide(L)'
;MLLISRHLVDHNVNPIPLTWQRSFQLYQYYAPDSLPEFNSYKSQSISADLEQLFKRIIGLIPNICALYDHLPLILDFINGKTNQVPHCIEFPGRVKAIYYLLGDYYFKERDFARCIKYFQLDICINPLRVDSWAGLALSYAAQLENSLNYCEKLKNESDFFDKAKSAQMCFRRALELDPENLVLWIECGSFEYLVHSFCSRLLKYESENFSMEKFELLESEKESYLDSSGNSLEHAIKLYEIDSSNEPDERWLQYYILGKIAEKKRKEPSEYLQYYVTINLLL
;
A
#
# COMPACT_ATOMS: atom_id res chain seq x y z
N MET A 1 25.16 4.06 20.69
CA MET A 1 26.48 3.41 20.76
C MET A 1 26.46 2.28 19.75
N LEU A 2 26.87 2.59 18.52
CA LEU A 2 26.77 1.73 17.34
C LEU A 2 27.66 0.50 17.54
N LEU A 3 27.16 -0.71 17.30
CA LEU A 3 28.00 -1.91 17.44
C LEU A 3 28.89 -2.17 16.21
N ILE A 4 29.57 -1.10 15.77
CA ILE A 4 30.97 -1.16 15.32
C ILE A 4 31.89 -0.72 16.48
N SER A 5 31.45 -0.78 17.74
CA SER A 5 32.33 -0.50 18.89
C SER A 5 31.87 -1.13 20.22
N ARG A 6 31.83 -2.46 20.36
CA ARG A 6 32.01 -3.08 21.69
C ARG A 6 32.99 -4.26 21.76
N HIS A 7 33.52 -4.76 20.63
CA HIS A 7 34.63 -5.71 20.65
C HIS A 7 35.68 -5.45 19.55
N LEU A 8 35.77 -4.23 19.03
CA LEU A 8 37.00 -3.81 18.37
C LEU A 8 37.97 -3.43 19.47
N VAL A 9 38.72 -4.43 19.93
CA VAL A 9 40.04 -4.23 20.52
C VAL A 9 40.75 -3.17 19.67
N ASP A 10 41.26 -2.12 20.32
CA ASP A 10 42.06 -1.04 19.74
C ASP A 10 43.23 -1.60 18.91
N HIS A 11 42.94 -2.01 17.69
CA HIS A 11 43.92 -2.10 16.64
C HIS A 11 43.95 -0.70 16.04
N ASN A 12 45.03 0.06 16.30
CA ASN A 12 45.36 1.39 15.75
C ASN A 12 45.30 1.44 14.21
N VAL A 13 44.12 1.19 13.64
CA VAL A 13 43.85 1.09 12.22
C VAL A 13 42.81 2.16 11.94
N ASN A 14 43.15 3.08 11.05
CA ASN A 14 42.23 4.12 10.62
C ASN A 14 40.98 3.45 10.00
N PRO A 15 39.77 3.72 10.53
CA PRO A 15 38.56 3.12 10.00
C PRO A 15 38.38 3.54 8.53
N ILE A 16 38.19 2.56 7.65
CA ILE A 16 37.97 2.80 6.23
C ILE A 16 36.64 3.56 6.09
N PRO A 17 36.62 4.79 5.53
CA PRO A 17 35.39 5.56 5.44
C PRO A 17 34.41 4.89 4.47
N LEU A 18 33.14 4.88 4.87
CA LEU A 18 32.04 4.46 4.02
C LEU A 18 31.80 5.52 2.95
N THR A 19 32.15 5.22 1.71
CA THR A 19 31.90 6.06 0.54
C THR A 19 30.81 5.45 -0.32
N TRP A 20 30.23 6.22 -1.23
CA TRP A 20 29.22 5.72 -2.17
C TRP A 20 29.71 4.48 -2.95
N GLN A 21 30.91 4.54 -3.53
CA GLN A 21 31.48 3.43 -4.28
C GLN A 21 31.69 2.16 -3.43
N ARG A 22 32.11 2.33 -2.16
CA ARG A 22 32.33 1.21 -1.23
C ARG A 22 31.02 0.62 -0.70
N SER A 23 29.97 1.42 -0.64
CA SER A 23 28.65 0.96 -0.19
C SER A 23 28.07 -0.14 -1.06
N PHE A 24 28.45 -0.21 -2.34
CA PHE A 24 27.96 -1.25 -3.25
C PHE A 24 28.36 -2.66 -2.81
N GLN A 25 29.59 -2.83 -2.29
CA GLN A 25 30.05 -4.13 -1.81
C GLN A 25 29.32 -4.54 -0.54
N LEU A 26 29.11 -3.59 0.38
CA LEU A 26 28.36 -3.83 1.60
C LEU A 26 26.90 -4.15 1.30
N TYR A 27 26.24 -3.37 0.44
CA TYR A 27 24.87 -3.64 0.04
C TYR A 27 24.76 -5.01 -0.62
N GLN A 28 25.64 -5.34 -1.56
CA GLN A 28 25.61 -6.65 -2.22
C GLN A 28 25.78 -7.82 -1.25
N TYR A 29 26.57 -7.65 -0.19
CA TYR A 29 26.78 -8.71 0.80
C TYR A 29 25.61 -8.86 1.79
N TYR A 30 24.94 -7.75 2.13
CA TYR A 30 23.91 -7.73 3.19
C TYR A 30 22.47 -7.67 2.67
N ALA A 31 22.25 -7.29 1.41
CA ALA A 31 20.92 -7.33 0.82
C ALA A 31 20.43 -8.79 0.74
N PRO A 32 19.13 -9.02 0.98
CA PRO A 32 18.59 -10.37 0.90
C PRO A 32 18.64 -10.89 -0.53
N ASP A 33 18.83 -12.20 -0.69
CA ASP A 33 18.88 -12.87 -2.00
C ASP A 33 17.54 -12.75 -2.74
N SER A 34 16.44 -12.89 -2.00
CA SER A 34 15.07 -12.68 -2.45
C SER A 34 14.48 -11.46 -1.74
N LEU A 35 13.82 -10.59 -2.49
CA LEU A 35 13.07 -9.49 -1.88
C LEU A 35 11.87 -10.06 -1.10
N PRO A 36 11.55 -9.52 0.08
CA PRO A 36 10.32 -9.85 0.77
C PRO A 36 9.12 -9.43 -0.09
N GLU A 37 7.98 -10.11 0.05
CA GLU A 37 6.71 -9.70 -0.57
C GLU A 37 5.89 -8.83 0.40
N PHE A 38 4.93 -8.05 -0.11
CA PHE A 38 4.10 -7.16 0.73
C PHE A 38 3.35 -7.92 1.84
N ASN A 39 2.94 -9.17 1.58
CA ASN A 39 2.25 -10.08 2.50
C ASN A 39 3.21 -11.04 3.24
N SER A 40 4.53 -10.95 3.00
CA SER A 40 5.51 -11.78 3.70
C SER A 40 5.57 -11.50 5.21
N TYR A 41 6.08 -12.45 5.99
CA TYR A 41 6.26 -12.26 7.42
C TYR A 41 7.36 -11.24 7.74
N LYS A 42 7.21 -10.54 8.87
CA LYS A 42 8.22 -9.59 9.39
C LYS A 42 9.64 -10.18 9.49
N SER A 43 9.76 -11.48 9.76
CA SER A 43 11.06 -12.18 9.83
C SER A 43 11.81 -12.25 8.50
N GLN A 44 11.13 -12.02 7.37
CA GLN A 44 11.73 -11.97 6.03
C GLN A 44 12.17 -10.54 5.64
N SER A 45 11.79 -9.53 6.41
CA SER A 45 12.25 -8.16 6.22
C SER A 45 13.68 -7.97 6.73
N ILE A 46 14.30 -6.85 6.38
CA ILE A 46 15.64 -6.50 6.87
C ILE A 46 15.64 -6.25 8.38
N SER A 47 16.78 -6.48 9.03
CA SER A 47 16.92 -6.18 10.46
C SER A 47 17.07 -4.67 10.72
N ALA A 48 16.88 -4.25 11.97
CA ALA A 48 17.11 -2.86 12.39
C ALA A 48 18.57 -2.40 12.16
N ASP A 49 19.55 -3.29 12.25
CA ASP A 49 20.95 -2.97 11.95
C ASP A 49 21.17 -2.71 10.46
N LEU A 50 20.51 -3.49 9.60
CA LEU A 50 20.54 -3.28 8.16
C LEU A 50 19.79 -2.02 7.75
N GLU A 51 18.67 -1.69 8.40
CA GLU A 51 17.98 -0.41 8.21
C GLU A 51 18.94 0.77 8.46
N GLN A 52 19.70 0.74 9.56
CA GLN A 52 20.65 1.81 9.89
C GLN A 52 21.78 1.88 8.86
N LEU A 53 22.30 0.73 8.42
CA LEU A 53 23.31 0.67 7.37
C LEU A 53 22.78 1.26 6.07
N PHE A 54 21.60 0.83 5.61
CA PHE A 54 21.00 1.27 4.36
C PHE A 54 20.67 2.76 4.38
N LYS A 55 20.24 3.31 5.52
CA LYS A 55 20.10 4.76 5.69
C LYS A 55 21.39 5.53 5.57
N ARG A 56 22.50 4.98 6.04
CA ARG A 56 23.84 5.57 5.82
C ARG A 56 24.24 5.49 4.36
N ILE A 57 23.89 4.40 3.66
CA ILE A 57 24.16 4.24 2.23
C ILE A 57 23.36 5.24 1.40
N ILE A 58 22.05 5.42 1.64
CA ILE A 58 21.25 6.41 0.90
C ILE A 58 21.74 7.84 1.14
N GLY A 59 22.29 8.13 2.32
CA GLY A 59 22.90 9.43 2.64
C GLY A 59 24.19 9.72 1.85
N LEU A 60 24.74 8.73 1.15
CA LEU A 60 25.91 8.86 0.28
C LEU A 60 25.54 8.94 -1.21
N ILE A 61 24.24 8.87 -1.54
CA ILE A 61 23.78 8.94 -2.93
C ILE A 61 24.18 10.32 -3.49
N PRO A 62 24.90 10.35 -4.63
CA PRO A 62 25.26 11.60 -5.28
C PRO A 62 24.03 12.40 -5.74
N ASN A 63 24.09 13.73 -5.62
CA ASN A 63 23.03 14.64 -6.06
C ASN A 63 22.73 14.60 -7.58
N ILE A 64 23.58 13.92 -8.36
CA ILE A 64 23.36 13.71 -9.80
C ILE A 64 22.24 12.70 -10.10
N CYS A 65 21.79 11.92 -9.10
CA CYS A 65 20.63 11.06 -9.27
C CYS A 65 19.36 11.91 -9.34
N ALA A 66 18.66 11.89 -10.48
CA ALA A 66 17.41 12.62 -10.74
C ALA A 66 16.20 12.17 -9.88
N LEU A 67 16.44 11.45 -8.78
CA LEU A 67 15.43 10.84 -7.94
C LEU A 67 14.45 11.87 -7.37
N TYR A 68 14.96 12.95 -6.80
CA TYR A 68 14.12 13.99 -6.20
C TYR A 68 13.47 14.91 -7.23
N ASP A 69 14.07 15.04 -8.43
CA ASP A 69 13.48 15.78 -9.55
C ASP A 69 12.34 15.00 -10.20
N HIS A 70 12.39 13.66 -10.15
CA HIS A 70 11.39 12.77 -10.72
C HIS A 70 10.21 12.50 -9.78
N LEU A 71 10.44 12.53 -8.47
CA LEU A 71 9.43 12.28 -7.44
C LEU A 71 8.11 13.07 -7.63
N PRO A 72 8.09 14.36 -8.00
CA PRO A 72 6.85 15.09 -8.28
C PRO A 72 5.97 14.43 -9.35
N LEU A 73 6.56 13.81 -10.39
CA LEU A 73 5.81 13.11 -11.43
C LEU A 73 5.11 11.86 -10.88
N ILE A 74 5.81 11.11 -10.02
CA ILE A 74 5.24 9.97 -9.30
C ILE A 74 4.11 10.41 -8.38
N LEU A 75 4.29 11.53 -7.66
CA LEU A 75 3.26 12.07 -6.77
C LEU A 75 2.03 12.56 -7.54
N ASP A 76 2.20 13.20 -8.70
CA ASP A 76 1.08 13.62 -9.53
C ASP A 76 0.28 12.42 -10.05
N PHE A 77 0.95 11.30 -10.38
CA PHE A 77 0.27 10.05 -10.70
C PHE A 77 -0.44 9.45 -9.48
N ILE A 78 0.23 9.30 -8.34
CA ILE A 78 -0.36 8.73 -7.12
C ILE A 78 -1.59 9.53 -6.67
N ASN A 79 -1.51 10.87 -6.74
CA ASN A 79 -2.62 11.75 -6.34
C ASN A 79 -3.72 11.85 -7.41
N GLY A 80 -3.65 11.11 -8.51
CA GLY A 80 -4.67 11.10 -9.55
C GLY A 80 -4.71 12.35 -10.44
N LYS A 81 -3.68 13.21 -10.42
CA LYS A 81 -3.59 14.40 -11.29
C LYS A 81 -3.23 14.04 -12.73
N THR A 82 -2.61 12.88 -12.94
CA THR A 82 -2.31 12.32 -14.26
C THR A 82 -2.59 10.82 -14.28
N ASN A 83 -3.01 10.31 -15.44
CA ASN A 83 -3.15 8.88 -15.70
C ASN A 83 -1.90 8.28 -16.36
N GLN A 84 -0.89 9.11 -16.67
CA GLN A 84 0.35 8.63 -17.29
C GLN A 84 1.28 8.09 -16.20
N VAL A 85 1.57 6.79 -16.27
CA VAL A 85 2.58 6.16 -15.39
C VAL A 85 3.96 6.73 -15.75
N PRO A 86 4.67 7.37 -14.81
CA PRO A 86 5.97 7.94 -15.12
C PRO A 86 7.01 6.86 -15.44
N HIS A 87 7.95 7.19 -16.33
CA HIS A 87 9.06 6.29 -16.68
C HIS A 87 10.00 6.08 -15.48
N CYS A 88 10.80 5.01 -15.47
CA CYS A 88 11.84 4.84 -14.46
C CYS A 88 13.00 5.84 -14.66
N ILE A 89 13.70 6.16 -13.59
CA ILE A 89 14.99 6.84 -13.66
C ILE A 89 16.14 5.84 -13.76
N GLU A 90 17.27 6.27 -14.31
CA GLU A 90 18.51 5.53 -14.20
C GLU A 90 19.01 5.57 -12.75
N PHE A 91 19.26 4.39 -12.19
CA PHE A 91 19.79 4.24 -10.84
C PHE A 91 20.78 3.07 -10.80
N PRO A 92 21.86 3.12 -10.01
CA PRO A 92 22.84 2.04 -9.99
C PRO A 92 22.21 0.70 -9.63
N GLY A 93 22.28 -0.25 -10.58
CA GLY A 93 21.59 -1.54 -10.47
C GLY A 93 21.94 -2.34 -9.21
N ARG A 94 23.17 -2.19 -8.68
CA ARG A 94 23.64 -2.87 -7.47
C ARG A 94 22.85 -2.52 -6.21
N VAL A 95 22.21 -1.35 -6.16
CA VAL A 95 21.48 -0.83 -4.99
C VAL A 95 20.03 -0.50 -5.32
N LYS A 96 19.51 -1.08 -6.42
CA LYS A 96 18.22 -0.71 -7.01
C LYS A 96 17.00 -1.00 -6.11
N ALA A 97 17.13 -1.86 -5.11
CA ALA A 97 16.05 -2.22 -4.18
C ALA A 97 16.20 -1.59 -2.79
N ILE A 98 17.18 -0.70 -2.57
CA ILE A 98 17.46 -0.17 -1.24
C ILE A 98 16.28 0.58 -0.62
N TYR A 99 15.55 1.34 -1.43
CA TYR A 99 14.38 2.07 -0.96
C TYR A 99 13.20 1.15 -0.69
N TYR A 100 12.99 0.13 -1.53
CA TYR A 100 12.01 -0.91 -1.24
C TYR A 100 12.27 -1.63 0.08
N LEU A 101 13.51 -2.08 0.34
CA LEU A 101 13.85 -2.78 1.58
C LEU A 101 13.62 -1.92 2.82
N LEU A 102 13.88 -0.61 2.73
CA LEU A 102 13.53 0.34 3.79
C LEU A 102 12.02 0.52 3.92
N GLY A 103 11.30 0.65 2.80
CA GLY A 103 9.84 0.75 2.78
C GLY A 103 9.16 -0.46 3.43
N ASP A 104 9.56 -1.66 3.03
CA ASP A 104 9.10 -2.93 3.59
C ASP A 104 9.39 -3.01 5.10
N TYR A 105 10.62 -2.69 5.53
CA TYR A 105 10.94 -2.64 6.96
C TYR A 105 9.98 -1.76 7.76
N TYR A 106 9.75 -0.52 7.30
CA TYR A 106 8.84 0.38 7.98
C TYR A 106 7.38 -0.03 7.88
N PHE A 107 7.00 -0.69 6.79
CA PHE A 107 5.68 -1.31 6.65
C PHE A 107 5.46 -2.38 7.72
N LYS A 108 6.42 -3.30 7.92
CA LYS A 108 6.33 -4.35 8.95
C LYS A 108 6.44 -3.80 10.38
N GLU A 109 7.07 -2.63 10.58
CA GLU A 109 7.06 -1.89 11.85
C GLU A 109 5.79 -1.02 12.03
N ARG A 110 4.88 -1.02 11.06
CA ARG A 110 3.66 -0.18 11.03
C ARG A 110 3.93 1.33 11.10
N ASP A 111 5.13 1.77 10.70
CA ASP A 111 5.42 3.19 10.47
C ASP A 111 5.05 3.58 9.04
N PHE A 112 3.75 3.79 8.84
CA PHE A 112 3.21 4.06 7.51
C PHE A 112 3.72 5.38 6.90
N ALA A 113 4.09 6.37 7.71
CA ALA A 113 4.61 7.64 7.22
C ALA A 113 5.99 7.47 6.56
N ARG A 114 6.91 6.74 7.21
CA ARG A 114 8.22 6.43 6.61
C ARG A 114 8.09 5.44 5.47
N CYS A 115 7.26 4.42 5.62
CA CYS A 115 6.95 3.45 4.58
C CYS A 115 6.55 4.13 3.26
N ILE A 116 5.55 5.02 3.31
CA ILE A 116 5.06 5.74 2.13
C ILE A 116 6.19 6.50 1.42
N LYS A 117 7.00 7.23 2.18
CA LYS A 117 8.13 7.98 1.62
C LYS A 117 9.10 7.06 0.87
N TYR A 118 9.42 5.90 1.44
CA TYR A 118 10.40 5.00 0.83
C TYR A 118 9.86 4.26 -0.39
N PHE A 119 8.60 3.82 -0.38
CA PHE A 119 8.01 3.21 -1.57
C PHE A 119 7.82 4.22 -2.71
N GLN A 120 7.48 5.48 -2.42
CA GLN A 120 7.46 6.55 -3.45
C GLN A 120 8.82 6.72 -4.13
N LEU A 121 9.91 6.72 -3.36
CA LEU A 121 11.27 6.78 -3.90
C LEU A 121 11.63 5.51 -4.69
N ASP A 122 11.17 4.34 -4.23
CA ASP A 122 11.43 3.09 -4.95
C ASP A 122 10.76 3.05 -6.31
N ILE A 123 9.52 3.52 -6.42
CA ILE A 123 8.76 3.55 -7.68
C ILE A 123 9.40 4.47 -8.72
N CYS A 124 10.08 5.55 -8.31
CA CYS A 124 10.88 6.36 -9.23
C CYS A 124 11.92 5.49 -9.98
N ILE A 125 12.45 4.47 -9.32
CA ILE A 125 13.51 3.59 -9.83
C ILE A 125 12.93 2.30 -10.44
N ASN A 126 11.84 1.77 -9.86
CA ASN A 126 11.21 0.50 -10.21
C ASN A 126 9.68 0.65 -10.30
N PRO A 127 9.14 1.37 -11.31
CA PRO A 127 7.70 1.61 -11.44
C PRO A 127 6.88 0.36 -11.79
N LEU A 128 7.54 -0.76 -12.05
CA LEU A 128 6.95 -2.06 -12.35
C LEU A 128 6.98 -3.02 -11.14
N ARG A 129 7.49 -2.62 -9.98
CA ARG A 129 7.51 -3.48 -8.78
C ARG A 129 6.13 -3.49 -8.12
N VAL A 130 5.42 -4.60 -8.24
CA VAL A 130 4.08 -4.82 -7.65
C VAL A 130 4.09 -4.51 -6.16
N ASP A 131 5.04 -5.06 -5.40
CA ASP A 131 5.09 -4.91 -3.94
C ASP A 131 5.24 -3.46 -3.45
N SER A 132 5.86 -2.57 -4.24
CA SER A 132 5.96 -1.16 -3.86
C SER A 132 4.64 -0.43 -4.02
N TRP A 133 3.88 -0.76 -5.08
CA TRP A 133 2.53 -0.24 -5.27
C TRP A 133 1.55 -0.82 -4.24
N ALA A 134 1.62 -2.13 -4.00
CA ALA A 134 0.86 -2.82 -2.97
C ALA A 134 1.14 -2.23 -1.58
N GLY A 135 2.42 -2.11 -1.20
CA GLY A 135 2.84 -1.54 0.07
C GLY A 135 2.40 -0.09 0.26
N LEU A 136 2.40 0.73 -0.80
CA LEU A 136 1.81 2.08 -0.76
C LEU A 136 0.31 2.06 -0.53
N ALA A 137 -0.41 1.26 -1.32
CA ALA A 137 -1.86 1.17 -1.25
C ALA A 137 -2.33 0.76 0.15
N LEU A 138 -1.72 -0.31 0.68
CA LEU A 138 -1.98 -0.83 2.03
C LEU A 138 -1.59 0.18 3.12
N SER A 139 -0.51 0.93 2.93
CA SER A 139 -0.11 1.97 3.90
C SER A 139 -1.10 3.12 3.96
N TYR A 140 -1.63 3.58 2.82
CA TYR A 140 -2.67 4.59 2.80
C TYR A 140 -3.98 4.06 3.38
N ALA A 141 -4.40 2.84 3.00
CA ALA A 141 -5.58 2.19 3.55
C ALA A 141 -5.50 2.05 5.08
N ALA A 142 -4.37 1.58 5.61
CA ALA A 142 -4.15 1.45 7.05
C ALA A 142 -4.17 2.81 7.78
N GLN A 143 -3.65 3.88 7.16
CA GLN A 143 -3.77 5.22 7.73
C GLN A 143 -5.24 5.67 7.81
N LEU A 144 -6.03 5.44 6.77
CA LEU A 144 -7.46 5.77 6.75
C LEU A 144 -8.22 4.97 7.80
N GLU A 145 -7.98 3.67 7.88
CA GLU A 145 -8.61 2.79 8.86
C GLU A 145 -8.28 3.23 10.30
N ASN A 146 -7.00 3.50 10.59
CA ASN A 146 -6.60 4.04 11.89
C ASN A 146 -7.32 5.37 12.19
N SER A 147 -7.40 6.28 11.21
CA SER A 147 -8.09 7.57 11.36
C SER A 147 -9.55 7.38 11.78
N LEU A 148 -10.23 6.39 11.19
CA LEU A 148 -11.63 6.08 11.47
C LEU A 148 -11.82 5.35 12.82
N ASN A 149 -10.93 4.41 13.16
CA ASN A 149 -11.02 3.58 14.36
C ASN A 149 -10.78 4.38 15.66
N TYR A 150 -9.90 5.38 15.64
CA TYR A 150 -9.62 6.19 16.83
C TYR A 150 -10.67 7.27 17.11
N CYS A 151 -11.76 7.34 16.32
CA CYS A 151 -12.77 8.40 16.41
C CYS A 151 -12.12 9.81 16.45
N GLU A 152 -10.95 9.97 15.84
CA GLU A 152 -10.35 11.29 15.68
C GLU A 152 -11.31 12.08 14.79
N LYS A 153 -11.80 13.22 15.28
CA LYS A 153 -12.50 14.15 14.40
C LYS A 153 -11.55 14.45 13.26
N LEU A 154 -11.94 14.04 12.05
CA LEU A 154 -11.21 14.37 10.85
C LEU A 154 -11.06 15.89 10.84
N LYS A 155 -9.83 16.37 10.99
CA LYS A 155 -9.54 17.81 11.01
C LYS A 155 -9.86 18.42 9.65
N ASN A 156 -9.73 17.62 8.59
CA ASN A 156 -10.00 17.97 7.22
C ASN A 156 -10.47 16.72 6.47
N GLU A 157 -11.69 16.76 5.91
CA GLU A 157 -12.21 15.71 5.03
C GLU A 157 -11.38 15.59 3.75
N SER A 158 -10.82 16.70 3.24
CA SER A 158 -9.98 16.67 2.04
C SER A 158 -8.79 15.74 2.21
N ASP A 159 -8.12 15.77 3.37
CA ASP A 159 -6.98 14.90 3.65
C ASP A 159 -7.36 13.41 3.62
N PHE A 160 -8.60 13.08 4.02
CA PHE A 160 -9.13 11.72 3.93
C PHE A 160 -9.32 11.32 2.47
N PHE A 161 -9.97 12.17 1.67
CA PHE A 161 -10.20 11.91 0.25
C PHE A 161 -8.90 11.86 -0.57
N ASP A 162 -7.92 12.72 -0.27
CA ASP A 162 -6.62 12.71 -0.93
C ASP A 162 -5.87 11.39 -0.69
N LYS A 163 -5.91 10.88 0.54
CA LYS A 163 -5.34 9.56 0.89
C LYS A 163 -6.13 8.41 0.27
N ALA A 164 -7.47 8.49 0.26
CA ALA A 164 -8.32 7.49 -0.38
C ALA A 164 -8.06 7.43 -1.88
N LYS A 165 -7.88 8.58 -2.53
CA LYS A 165 -7.50 8.65 -3.94
C LYS A 165 -6.13 8.04 -4.18
N SER A 166 -5.16 8.36 -3.33
CA SER A 166 -3.82 7.78 -3.39
C SER A 166 -3.81 6.26 -3.23
N ALA A 167 -4.58 5.73 -2.27
CA ALA A 167 -4.75 4.30 -2.08
C ALA A 167 -5.36 3.64 -3.34
N GLN A 168 -6.44 4.21 -3.87
CA GLN A 168 -7.12 3.70 -5.08
C GLN A 168 -6.17 3.66 -6.28
N MET A 169 -5.40 4.73 -6.53
CA MET A 169 -4.45 4.79 -7.63
C MET A 169 -3.34 3.73 -7.50
N CYS A 170 -2.83 3.52 -6.28
CA CYS A 170 -1.82 2.51 -6.00
C CYS A 170 -2.35 1.07 -6.12
N PHE A 171 -3.57 0.78 -5.61
CA PHE A 171 -4.20 -0.53 -5.78
C PHE A 171 -4.43 -0.84 -7.25
N ARG A 172 -5.03 0.10 -8.00
CA ARG A 172 -5.24 -0.05 -9.44
C ARG A 172 -3.93 -0.37 -10.14
N ARG A 173 -2.86 0.35 -9.83
CA ARG A 173 -1.56 0.12 -10.45
C ARG A 173 -0.94 -1.23 -10.08
N ALA A 174 -1.07 -1.66 -8.83
CA ALA A 174 -0.60 -2.98 -8.40
C ALA A 174 -1.34 -4.11 -9.14
N LEU A 175 -2.67 -4.00 -9.25
CA LEU A 175 -3.53 -4.97 -9.95
C LEU A 175 -3.37 -4.96 -11.47
N GLU A 176 -3.02 -3.81 -12.08
CA GLU A 176 -2.61 -3.76 -13.49
C GLU A 176 -1.31 -4.54 -13.76
N LEU A 177 -0.40 -4.58 -12.78
CA LEU A 177 0.88 -5.27 -12.89
C LEU A 177 0.75 -6.76 -12.55
N ASP A 178 -0.14 -7.11 -11.63
CA ASP A 178 -0.40 -8.47 -11.18
C ASP A 178 -1.92 -8.71 -10.98
N PRO A 179 -2.67 -8.98 -12.07
CA PRO A 179 -4.13 -9.12 -12.03
C PRO A 179 -4.60 -10.42 -11.39
N GLU A 180 -3.71 -11.40 -11.19
CA GLU A 180 -4.02 -12.69 -10.58
C GLU A 180 -3.78 -12.68 -9.06
N ASN A 181 -3.36 -11.53 -8.50
CA ASN A 181 -3.09 -11.40 -7.08
C ASN A 181 -4.38 -11.35 -6.25
N LEU A 182 -4.78 -12.51 -5.73
CA LEU A 182 -5.96 -12.66 -4.90
C LEU A 182 -5.98 -11.71 -3.69
N VAL A 183 -4.86 -11.62 -2.96
CA VAL A 183 -4.77 -10.81 -1.74
C VAL A 183 -5.00 -9.33 -2.06
N LEU A 184 -4.42 -8.82 -3.15
CA LEU A 184 -4.63 -7.42 -3.55
C LEU A 184 -6.08 -7.12 -3.93
N TRP A 185 -6.79 -8.04 -4.57
CA TRP A 185 -8.21 -7.86 -4.87
C TRP A 185 -9.07 -7.78 -3.60
N ILE A 186 -8.77 -8.63 -2.61
CA ILE A 186 -9.46 -8.64 -1.31
C ILE A 186 -9.21 -7.32 -0.57
N GLU A 187 -7.96 -6.90 -0.48
CA GLU A 187 -7.55 -5.67 0.22
C GLU A 187 -8.11 -4.42 -0.47
N CYS A 188 -8.07 -4.37 -1.81
CA CYS A 188 -8.68 -3.29 -2.60
C CYS A 188 -10.18 -3.21 -2.35
N GLY A 189 -10.90 -4.33 -2.46
CA GLY A 189 -12.34 -4.38 -2.25
C GLY A 189 -12.75 -3.97 -0.83
N SER A 190 -11.99 -4.39 0.17
CA SER A 190 -12.21 -4.04 1.59
C SER A 190 -11.97 -2.55 1.85
N PHE A 191 -10.88 -2.00 1.30
CA PHE A 191 -10.57 -0.58 1.35
C PHE A 191 -11.67 0.27 0.68
N GLU A 192 -12.13 -0.11 -0.50
CA GLU A 192 -13.16 0.65 -1.22
C GLU A 192 -14.50 0.63 -0.46
N TYR A 193 -14.84 -0.51 0.16
CA TYR A 193 -16.02 -0.60 1.02
C TYR A 193 -15.92 0.27 2.29
N LEU A 194 -14.71 0.38 2.87
CA LEU A 194 -14.42 1.25 4.00
C LEU A 194 -14.69 2.71 3.63
N VAL A 195 -14.17 3.17 2.48
CA VAL A 195 -14.37 4.54 1.97
C VAL A 195 -15.84 4.79 1.65
N HIS A 196 -16.52 3.88 0.97
CA HIS A 196 -17.97 3.96 0.75
C HIS A 196 -18.73 4.15 2.08
N SER A 197 -18.40 3.33 3.09
CA SER A 197 -19.05 3.37 4.40
C SER A 197 -18.82 4.69 5.12
N PHE A 198 -17.62 5.27 4.97
CA PHE A 198 -17.32 6.62 5.45
C PHE A 198 -18.18 7.67 4.74
N CYS A 199 -18.18 7.72 3.40
CA CYS A 199 -18.97 8.69 2.63
C CYS A 199 -20.46 8.59 2.96
N SER A 200 -21.00 7.37 3.07
CA SER A 200 -22.40 7.14 3.41
C SER A 200 -22.77 7.69 4.79
N ARG A 201 -21.87 7.57 5.80
CA ARG A 201 -22.10 8.18 7.12
C ARG A 201 -21.99 9.69 7.06
N LEU A 202 -20.99 10.21 6.34
CA LEU A 202 -20.76 11.65 6.18
C LEU A 202 -21.99 12.34 5.58
N LEU A 203 -22.52 11.80 4.48
CA LEU A 203 -23.74 12.32 3.84
C LEU A 203 -24.99 12.22 4.74
N LYS A 204 -25.08 11.17 5.57
CA LYS A 204 -26.21 10.99 6.48
C LYS A 204 -26.24 12.02 7.61
N TYR A 205 -25.08 12.39 8.15
CA TYR A 205 -25.01 13.21 9.37
C TYR A 205 -24.59 14.66 9.13
N GLU A 206 -23.92 14.96 8.02
CA GLU A 206 -23.33 16.28 7.76
C GLU A 206 -23.81 16.92 6.45
N SER A 207 -24.82 16.34 5.78
CA SER A 207 -25.35 16.87 4.51
C SER A 207 -25.84 18.30 4.60
N GLU A 208 -26.35 18.73 5.75
CA GLU A 208 -26.79 20.12 5.97
C GLU A 208 -25.63 21.14 5.90
N ASN A 209 -24.39 20.69 6.07
CA ASN A 209 -23.19 21.54 6.01
C ASN A 209 -22.58 21.64 4.60
N PHE A 210 -23.12 20.91 3.62
CA PHE A 210 -22.55 20.84 2.28
C PHE A 210 -23.28 21.74 1.28
N SER A 211 -22.52 22.29 0.34
CA SER A 211 -23.11 22.86 -0.87
C SER A 211 -23.75 21.74 -1.70
N MET A 212 -24.72 22.08 -2.54
CA MET A 212 -25.34 21.10 -3.45
C MET A 212 -24.30 20.40 -4.34
N GLU A 213 -23.33 21.16 -4.87
CA GLU A 213 -22.24 20.63 -5.68
C GLU A 213 -21.37 19.62 -4.91
N LYS A 214 -21.00 19.94 -3.66
CA LYS A 214 -20.22 19.02 -2.82
C LYS A 214 -21.02 17.77 -2.49
N PHE A 215 -22.32 17.91 -2.22
CA PHE A 215 -23.21 16.79 -1.95
C PHE A 215 -23.30 15.84 -3.17
N GLU A 216 -23.52 16.38 -4.37
CA GLU A 216 -23.60 15.58 -5.60
C GLU A 216 -22.29 14.86 -5.91
N LEU A 217 -21.15 15.54 -5.73
CA LEU A 217 -19.82 14.92 -5.91
C LEU A 217 -19.62 13.75 -4.93
N LEU A 218 -19.87 13.96 -3.64
CA LEU A 218 -19.72 12.93 -2.61
C LEU A 218 -20.67 11.75 -2.82
N GLU A 219 -21.91 12.00 -3.25
CA GLU A 219 -22.87 10.96 -3.57
C GLU A 219 -22.38 10.12 -4.76
N SER A 220 -21.84 10.77 -5.80
CA SER A 220 -21.25 10.07 -6.95
C SER A 220 -20.01 9.25 -6.56
N GLU A 221 -19.11 9.79 -5.74
CA GLU A 221 -17.93 9.05 -5.27
C GLU A 221 -18.34 7.86 -4.39
N LYS A 222 -19.31 8.06 -3.49
CA LYS A 222 -19.85 7.01 -2.62
C LYS A 222 -20.37 5.82 -3.43
N GLU A 223 -21.10 6.05 -4.52
CA GLU A 223 -21.57 4.98 -5.41
C GLU A 223 -20.41 4.35 -6.20
N SER A 224 -19.47 5.16 -6.70
CA SER A 224 -18.29 4.63 -7.41
C SER A 224 -17.45 3.69 -6.54
N TYR A 225 -17.24 4.01 -5.26
CA TYR A 225 -16.53 3.12 -4.33
C TYR A 225 -17.32 1.84 -4.03
N LEU A 226 -18.65 1.92 -3.98
CA LEU A 226 -19.50 0.74 -3.77
C LEU A 226 -19.40 -0.23 -4.95
N ASP A 227 -19.43 0.31 -6.17
CA ASP A 227 -19.31 -0.47 -7.40
C ASP A 227 -17.93 -1.10 -7.52
N SER A 228 -16.87 -0.31 -7.30
CA SER A 228 -15.49 -0.80 -7.40
C SER A 228 -15.21 -1.89 -6.36
N SER A 229 -15.70 -1.71 -5.12
CA SER A 229 -15.58 -2.72 -4.07
C SER A 229 -16.22 -4.05 -4.46
N GLY A 230 -17.44 -4.01 -5.01
CA GLY A 230 -18.13 -5.19 -5.49
C GLY A 230 -17.36 -5.89 -6.61
N ASN A 231 -16.88 -5.14 -7.60
CA ASN A 231 -16.10 -5.68 -8.72
C ASN A 231 -14.80 -6.35 -8.25
N SER A 232 -14.11 -5.72 -7.30
CA SER A 232 -12.85 -6.23 -6.72
C SER A 232 -13.07 -7.55 -5.97
N LEU A 233 -14.10 -7.62 -5.13
CA LEU A 233 -14.42 -8.83 -4.35
C LEU A 233 -14.99 -9.95 -5.23
N GLU A 234 -15.79 -9.63 -6.24
CA GLU A 234 -16.25 -10.62 -7.23
C GLU A 234 -15.08 -11.21 -8.03
N HIS A 235 -14.05 -10.40 -8.37
CA HIS A 235 -12.82 -10.92 -8.98
C HIS A 235 -12.04 -11.83 -8.03
N ALA A 236 -11.89 -11.44 -6.76
CA ALA A 236 -11.25 -12.29 -5.76
C ALA A 236 -11.94 -13.66 -5.64
N ILE A 237 -13.28 -13.70 -5.61
CA ILE A 237 -14.05 -14.95 -5.57
C ILE A 237 -13.78 -15.83 -6.80
N LYS A 238 -13.73 -15.24 -8.00
CA LYS A 238 -13.40 -15.99 -9.22
C LYS A 238 -12.01 -16.60 -9.17
N LEU A 239 -11.03 -15.90 -8.60
CA LEU A 239 -9.67 -16.44 -8.43
C LEU A 239 -9.66 -17.61 -7.44
N TYR A 240 -10.43 -17.56 -6.36
CA TYR A 240 -10.60 -18.69 -5.44
C TYR A 240 -11.21 -19.93 -6.10
N GLU A 241 -12.15 -19.77 -7.04
CA GLU A 241 -12.76 -20.91 -7.75
C GLU A 241 -11.74 -21.66 -8.62
N ILE A 242 -10.66 -20.99 -9.03
CA ILE A 242 -9.56 -21.55 -9.82
C ILE A 242 -8.54 -22.25 -8.91
N ASP A 243 -8.26 -21.66 -7.75
CA ASP A 243 -7.27 -22.15 -6.79
C ASP A 243 -7.94 -23.03 -5.72
N SER A 244 -8.20 -24.30 -6.05
CA SER A 244 -8.91 -25.27 -5.21
C SER A 244 -8.04 -25.80 -4.06
N SER A 245 -7.49 -24.91 -3.23
CA SER A 245 -6.67 -25.27 -2.06
C SER A 245 -7.52 -25.36 -0.78
N ASN A 246 -7.21 -26.34 0.07
CA ASN A 246 -7.91 -26.66 1.32
C ASN A 246 -7.51 -25.73 2.49
N GLU A 247 -7.40 -24.42 2.25
CA GLU A 247 -7.17 -23.45 3.33
C GLU A 247 -8.48 -23.12 4.07
N PRO A 248 -8.41 -22.73 5.37
CA PRO A 248 -9.58 -22.25 6.10
C PRO A 248 -10.27 -21.15 5.31
N ASP A 249 -11.59 -21.28 5.19
CA ASP A 249 -12.36 -20.49 4.26
C ASP A 249 -12.62 -19.07 4.78
N GLU A 250 -11.64 -18.20 4.63
CA GLU A 250 -11.78 -16.77 4.94
C GLU A 250 -12.72 -16.03 3.95
N ARG A 251 -13.26 -16.72 2.92
CA ARG A 251 -14.16 -16.13 1.89
C ARG A 251 -15.45 -15.58 2.50
N TRP A 252 -15.81 -16.03 3.71
CA TRP A 252 -17.03 -15.58 4.39
C TRP A 252 -17.11 -14.06 4.52
N LEU A 253 -15.98 -13.37 4.71
CA LEU A 253 -15.96 -11.92 4.87
C LEU A 253 -16.24 -11.21 3.54
N GLN A 254 -15.69 -11.70 2.44
CA GLN A 254 -15.92 -11.17 1.09
C GLN A 254 -17.38 -11.39 0.69
N TYR A 255 -17.93 -12.58 0.96
CA TYR A 255 -19.35 -12.87 0.76
C TYR A 255 -20.25 -11.99 1.65
N TYR A 256 -19.85 -11.73 2.90
CA TYR A 256 -20.57 -10.82 3.78
C TYR A 256 -20.66 -9.41 3.20
N ILE A 257 -19.51 -8.86 2.77
CA ILE A 257 -19.45 -7.52 2.18
C ILE A 257 -20.28 -7.47 0.89
N LEU A 258 -20.21 -8.48 0.02
CA LEU A 258 -21.05 -8.55 -1.19
C LEU A 258 -22.55 -8.58 -0.88
N GLY A 259 -22.97 -9.30 0.17
CA GLY A 259 -24.35 -9.25 0.68
C GLY A 259 -24.77 -7.83 1.07
N LYS A 260 -23.92 -7.12 1.83
CA LYS A 260 -24.16 -5.71 2.20
C LYS A 260 -24.21 -4.77 0.99
N ILE A 261 -23.34 -4.99 0.00
CA ILE A 261 -23.32 -4.23 -1.24
C ILE A 261 -24.63 -4.45 -2.01
N ALA A 262 -25.10 -5.68 -2.11
CA ALA A 262 -26.34 -6.03 -2.78
C ALA A 262 -27.58 -5.40 -2.11
N GLU A 263 -27.64 -5.37 -0.77
CA GLU A 263 -28.67 -4.64 -0.02
C GLU A 263 -28.65 -3.14 -0.35
N LYS A 264 -27.47 -2.52 -0.34
CA LYS A 264 -27.29 -1.08 -0.62
C LYS A 264 -27.70 -0.73 -2.05
N LYS A 265 -27.43 -1.63 -3.00
CA LYS A 265 -27.87 -1.53 -4.41
C LYS A 265 -29.36 -1.84 -4.60
N ARG A 266 -30.10 -2.16 -3.53
CA ARG A 266 -31.52 -2.51 -3.56
C ARG A 266 -31.83 -3.67 -4.51
N LYS A 267 -30.92 -4.66 -4.57
CA LYS A 267 -31.16 -5.92 -5.28
C LYS A 267 -32.28 -6.70 -4.60
N GLU A 268 -32.84 -7.69 -5.32
CA GLU A 268 -33.91 -8.52 -4.78
C GLU A 268 -33.46 -9.29 -3.53
N PRO A 269 -34.35 -9.53 -2.55
CA PRO A 269 -34.02 -10.28 -1.34
C PRO A 269 -33.37 -11.64 -1.60
N SER A 270 -33.81 -12.34 -2.65
CA SER A 270 -33.20 -13.62 -3.04
C SER A 270 -31.72 -13.50 -3.39
N GLU A 271 -31.29 -12.38 -4.00
CA GLU A 271 -29.90 -12.18 -4.40
C GLU A 271 -28.99 -11.95 -3.19
N TYR A 272 -29.33 -11.00 -2.31
CA TYR A 272 -28.46 -10.70 -1.18
C TYR A 272 -28.52 -11.79 -0.08
N LEU A 273 -29.66 -12.47 0.09
CA LEU A 273 -29.76 -13.61 1.02
C LEU A 273 -28.92 -14.79 0.57
N GLN A 274 -28.73 -15.00 -0.74
CA GLN A 274 -27.89 -16.07 -1.26
C GLN A 274 -26.45 -15.94 -0.75
N TYR A 275 -25.90 -14.72 -0.69
CA TYR A 275 -24.57 -14.50 -0.13
C TYR A 275 -24.48 -14.91 1.34
N TYR A 276 -25.48 -14.59 2.17
CA TYR A 276 -25.49 -14.97 3.58
C TYR A 276 -25.70 -16.47 3.80
N VAL A 277 -26.47 -17.12 2.93
CA VAL A 277 -26.59 -18.59 2.93
C VAL A 277 -25.23 -19.22 2.60
N THR A 278 -24.53 -18.71 1.59
CA THR A 278 -23.18 -19.19 1.25
C THR A 278 -22.25 -19.07 2.46
N ILE A 279 -22.24 -17.94 3.17
CA ILE A 279 -21.41 -17.76 4.39
C ILE A 279 -21.66 -18.85 5.42
N ASN A 280 -22.92 -19.21 5.68
CA ASN A 280 -23.26 -20.27 6.64
C ASN A 280 -22.77 -21.66 6.20
N LEU A 281 -22.46 -21.86 4.92
CA LEU A 281 -21.83 -23.08 4.42
C LEU A 281 -20.30 -23.06 4.56
N LEU A 282 -19.69 -21.88 4.73
CA LEU A 282 -18.24 -21.70 4.86
C LEU A 282 -17.75 -21.69 6.32
N LEU A 283 -18.65 -21.43 7.28
CA LEU A 283 -18.39 -21.41 8.73
C LEU A 283 -18.63 -22.79 9.38
#